data_AF-A0A933RHB6-F1
#
_entry.id   AF-A0A933RHB6-F1
#
_cell.length_a   1.000
_cell.length_b   1.000
_cell.length_c   1.000
_cell.angle_alpha   90.00
_cell.angle_beta   90.00
_cell.angle_gamma   90.00
#
_symmetry.space_group_name_H-M   'P 1'
#
loop_
_entity.id
_entity.type
_entity.pdbx_description
1 polymer ?
#
loop_
_entity_poly.entity_id
_entity_poly.type
_entity_poly.pdbx_seq_one_letter_code
_entity_poly.pdbx_strand_id
1 'polypeptide(L)'
;MGAPVFDLERLEADGDRLQVAGRWSGVRGMRFVRPALVLRSDEGERTLLADLEHKPWAPEEGREWVASFPWTGGPVEAAQAELAVAPSIVVPLARAEEGAGPAAPPLYAQLEEERARVRRLEAEVTWLREQRETLTADLRQLRDERAAAAGDLEAAREARDGEADELRRELAALRDERATLERDRHDLALERDAAAANLEAVLRERDEAGAAAPSADELDGLRRERDEARAAAEKAPSAGELEAVRRERDTLRRELEAVRGERDAVLRELHDARRERDDALEEPSGIQPARITDAPAPARRRPRLVSDERTRPGREDWLARAMAIGALLSLLLLLVGLLRLF
;
A
#
# COMPACT_ATOMS: atom_id res chain seq x y z
N MET A 1 -80.25 -54.08 -1.05
CA MET A 1 -79.65 -54.84 -2.18
C MET A 1 -78.99 -56.06 -1.59
N GLY A 2 -79.01 -57.21 -2.27
CA GLY A 2 -78.25 -58.37 -1.81
C GLY A 2 -76.74 -58.10 -1.88
N ALA A 3 -75.94 -58.91 -1.19
CA ALA A 3 -74.51 -58.98 -1.49
C ALA A 3 -74.33 -59.54 -2.91
N PRO A 4 -73.30 -59.12 -3.66
CA PRO A 4 -73.01 -59.69 -4.97
C PRO A 4 -72.54 -61.14 -4.81
N VAL A 5 -73.15 -62.06 -5.55
CA VAL A 5 -72.80 -63.48 -5.55
C VAL A 5 -72.31 -63.86 -6.94
N PHE A 6 -71.27 -64.69 -7.00
CA PHE A 6 -70.73 -65.27 -8.23
C PHE A 6 -70.88 -66.79 -8.20
N ASP A 7 -71.73 -67.31 -9.07
CA ASP A 7 -71.90 -68.75 -9.27
C ASP A 7 -70.87 -69.21 -10.31
N LEU A 8 -69.81 -69.89 -9.85
CA LEU A 8 -68.75 -70.43 -10.71
C LEU A 8 -69.30 -71.56 -11.59
N GLU A 9 -69.18 -71.42 -12.91
CA GLU A 9 -69.55 -72.45 -13.88
C GLU A 9 -68.32 -73.20 -14.44
N ARG A 10 -67.19 -72.51 -14.63
CA ARG A 10 -65.94 -73.10 -15.17
C ARG A 10 -64.71 -72.41 -14.59
N LEU A 11 -63.73 -73.20 -14.12
CA LEU A 11 -62.38 -72.75 -13.79
C LEU A 11 -61.41 -73.75 -14.42
N GLU A 12 -60.82 -73.40 -15.56
CA GLU A 12 -60.00 -74.32 -16.35
C GLU A 12 -58.73 -73.63 -16.84
N ALA A 13 -57.60 -74.34 -16.74
CA ALA A 13 -56.34 -73.91 -17.33
C ALA A 13 -56.26 -74.40 -18.78
N ASP A 14 -56.19 -73.47 -19.73
CA ASP A 14 -56.04 -73.71 -21.16
C ASP A 14 -54.75 -73.06 -21.65
N GLY A 15 -53.76 -73.88 -22.00
CA GLY A 15 -52.45 -73.44 -22.46
C GLY A 15 -51.69 -72.57 -21.45
N ASP A 16 -51.49 -71.30 -21.79
CA ASP A 16 -50.84 -70.27 -20.97
C ASP A 16 -51.83 -69.36 -20.23
N ARG A 17 -53.10 -69.79 -20.12
CA ARG A 17 -54.18 -69.03 -19.49
C ARG A 17 -55.03 -69.87 -18.55
N LEU A 18 -55.69 -69.18 -17.62
CA LEU A 18 -56.69 -69.70 -16.72
C LEU A 18 -58.00 -68.95 -16.98
N GLN A 19 -59.03 -69.65 -17.42
CA GLN A 19 -60.33 -69.07 -17.70
C GLN A 19 -61.28 -69.27 -16.51
N VAL A 20 -61.89 -68.17 -16.05
CA VAL A 20 -62.96 -68.15 -15.07
C VAL A 20 -64.25 -67.79 -15.80
N ALA A 21 -65.24 -68.68 -15.79
CA ALA A 21 -66.60 -68.40 -16.26
C ALA A 21 -67.64 -68.68 -15.17
N GLY A 22 -68.70 -67.88 -15.15
CA GLY A 22 -69.78 -68.03 -14.18
C GLY A 22 -70.88 -66.98 -14.36
N ARG A 23 -71.79 -66.88 -13.40
CA ARG A 23 -72.88 -65.89 -13.41
C ARG A 23 -72.80 -64.99 -12.19
N TRP A 24 -73.07 -63.71 -12.40
CA TRP A 24 -73.22 -62.75 -11.32
C TRP A 24 -74.69 -62.52 -11.00
N SER A 25 -75.01 -62.46 -9.71
CA SER A 25 -76.29 -61.98 -9.19
C SER A 25 -76.10 -60.92 -8.11
N GLY A 26 -77.09 -60.05 -7.94
CA GLY A 26 -77.05 -58.93 -6.99
C GLY A 26 -76.15 -57.75 -7.42
N VAL A 27 -75.64 -57.75 -8.65
CA VAL A 27 -74.62 -56.79 -9.14
C VAL A 27 -75.18 -55.53 -9.80
N ARG A 28 -76.51 -55.43 -9.93
CA ARG A 28 -77.18 -54.29 -10.58
C ARG A 28 -76.73 -52.92 -10.02
N GLY A 29 -76.06 -52.14 -10.86
CA GLY A 29 -75.56 -50.79 -10.54
C GLY A 29 -74.12 -50.73 -10.01
N MET A 30 -73.46 -51.87 -9.84
CA MET A 30 -72.05 -51.93 -9.43
C MET A 30 -71.13 -51.65 -10.62
N ARG A 31 -69.97 -51.04 -10.36
CA ARG A 31 -68.95 -50.73 -11.39
C ARG A 31 -67.79 -51.71 -11.27
N PHE A 32 -67.70 -52.62 -12.22
CA PHE A 32 -66.60 -53.59 -12.28
C PHE A 32 -65.36 -52.91 -12.88
N VAL A 33 -64.19 -53.18 -12.29
CA VAL A 33 -62.88 -52.80 -12.82
C VAL A 33 -62.24 -54.01 -13.51
N ARG A 34 -60.96 -53.92 -13.88
CA ARG A 34 -60.19 -55.07 -14.39
C ARG A 34 -60.19 -56.19 -13.34
N PRO A 35 -60.72 -57.39 -13.63
CA PRO A 35 -60.72 -58.48 -12.67
C PRO A 35 -59.30 -58.88 -12.26
N ALA A 36 -59.14 -59.20 -10.98
CA ALA A 36 -57.95 -59.79 -10.41
C ALA A 36 -58.33 -61.13 -9.77
N LEU A 37 -57.56 -62.18 -10.05
CA LEU A 37 -57.71 -63.49 -9.45
C LEU A 37 -56.54 -63.72 -8.50
N VAL A 38 -56.84 -63.88 -7.22
CA VAL A 38 -55.87 -64.16 -6.17
C VAL A 38 -55.86 -65.67 -5.94
N LEU A 39 -54.74 -66.31 -6.20
CA LEU A 39 -54.53 -67.74 -5.95
C LEU A 39 -53.64 -67.92 -4.72
N ARG A 40 -54.06 -68.72 -3.76
CA ARG A 40 -53.24 -69.10 -2.59
C ARG A 40 -52.70 -70.51 -2.77
N SER A 41 -51.40 -70.68 -2.68
CA SER A 41 -50.72 -71.98 -2.80
C SER A 41 -49.74 -72.17 -1.65
N ASP A 42 -49.20 -73.39 -1.48
CA ASP A 42 -48.13 -73.66 -0.52
C ASP A 42 -46.87 -72.81 -0.76
N GLU A 43 -46.67 -72.34 -2.00
CA GLU A 43 -45.57 -71.44 -2.39
C GLU A 43 -45.87 -69.95 -2.13
N GLY A 44 -47.10 -69.61 -1.70
CA GLY A 44 -47.54 -68.26 -1.38
C GLY A 44 -48.79 -67.80 -2.15
N GLU A 45 -49.14 -66.52 -1.95
CA GLU A 45 -50.26 -65.86 -2.63
C GLU A 45 -49.81 -65.15 -3.92
N ARG A 46 -50.54 -65.38 -5.01
CA ARG A 46 -50.25 -64.82 -6.34
C ARG A 46 -51.48 -64.18 -6.96
N THR A 47 -51.38 -62.89 -7.25
CA THR A 47 -52.45 -62.13 -7.92
C THR A 47 -52.22 -62.08 -9.44
N LEU A 48 -53.18 -62.57 -10.21
CA LEU A 48 -53.24 -62.51 -11.66
C LEU A 48 -54.23 -61.42 -12.10
N LEU A 49 -53.91 -60.65 -13.14
CA LEU A 49 -54.82 -59.64 -13.69
C LEU A 49 -55.40 -60.11 -15.03
N ALA A 50 -56.71 -60.06 -15.19
CA ALA A 50 -57.39 -60.55 -16.38
C ALA A 50 -56.88 -59.89 -17.67
N ASP A 51 -56.82 -60.62 -18.77
CA ASP A 51 -56.55 -60.06 -20.08
C ASP A 51 -57.65 -59.10 -20.56
N LEU A 52 -57.33 -58.31 -21.59
CA LEU A 52 -58.25 -57.35 -22.20
C LEU A 52 -59.16 -57.99 -23.25
N GLU A 53 -59.05 -59.30 -23.49
CA GLU A 53 -59.69 -60.01 -24.61
C GLU A 53 -61.20 -60.12 -24.39
N HIS A 54 -61.62 -60.31 -23.14
CA HIS A 54 -63.01 -60.51 -22.72
C HIS A 54 -63.68 -59.21 -22.21
N LYS A 55 -63.30 -58.04 -22.77
CA LYS A 55 -63.89 -56.75 -22.42
C LYS A 55 -65.19 -56.52 -23.25
N PRO A 56 -66.30 -56.03 -22.66
CA PRO A 56 -66.45 -55.43 -21.33
C PRO A 56 -66.72 -56.42 -20.19
N TRP A 57 -65.96 -56.32 -19.10
CA TRP A 57 -66.14 -57.14 -17.88
C TRP A 57 -67.32 -56.73 -16.99
N ALA A 58 -68.14 -55.75 -17.39
CA ALA A 58 -69.31 -55.35 -16.62
C ALA A 58 -70.40 -56.43 -16.80
N PRO A 59 -70.79 -57.17 -15.75
CA PRO A 59 -71.73 -58.27 -15.89
C PRO A 59 -73.13 -57.75 -16.19
N GLU A 60 -73.83 -58.50 -17.03
CA GLU A 60 -75.29 -58.44 -17.10
C GLU A 60 -75.85 -59.52 -16.16
N GLU A 61 -76.79 -59.14 -15.29
CA GLU A 61 -77.39 -60.02 -14.27
C GLU A 61 -77.87 -61.36 -14.89
N GLY A 62 -77.33 -62.48 -14.40
CA GLY A 62 -77.67 -63.83 -14.87
C GLY A 62 -77.11 -64.26 -16.24
N ARG A 63 -76.39 -63.38 -16.97
CA ARG A 63 -75.64 -63.80 -18.17
C ARG A 63 -74.32 -64.48 -17.79
N GLU A 64 -73.81 -65.29 -18.70
CA GLU A 64 -72.45 -65.84 -18.59
C GLU A 64 -71.45 -64.67 -18.63
N TRP A 65 -70.56 -64.65 -17.65
CA TRP A 65 -69.46 -63.71 -17.50
C TRP A 65 -68.17 -64.50 -17.56
N VAL A 66 -67.20 -64.04 -18.36
CA VAL A 66 -65.92 -64.72 -18.59
C VAL A 66 -64.78 -63.73 -18.40
N ALA A 67 -63.75 -64.17 -17.68
CA ALA A 67 -62.45 -63.50 -17.64
C ALA A 67 -61.34 -64.54 -17.77
N SER A 68 -60.32 -64.21 -18.57
CA SER A 68 -59.15 -65.06 -18.78
C SER A 68 -57.91 -64.39 -18.18
N PHE A 69 -57.04 -65.17 -17.54
CA PHE A 69 -55.91 -64.68 -16.75
C PHE A 69 -54.62 -65.35 -17.24
N PRO A 70 -53.48 -64.65 -17.35
CA PRO A 70 -52.22 -65.27 -17.76
C PRO A 70 -51.74 -66.24 -16.66
N TRP A 71 -51.59 -67.52 -17.00
CA TRP A 71 -51.30 -68.59 -16.06
C TRP A 71 -50.39 -69.66 -16.68
N THR A 72 -49.22 -69.84 -16.09
CA THR A 72 -48.22 -70.83 -16.53
C THR A 72 -47.95 -71.90 -15.47
N GLY A 73 -48.86 -72.04 -14.50
CA GLY A 73 -48.78 -73.07 -13.47
C GLY A 73 -49.59 -74.32 -13.83
N GLY A 74 -49.62 -75.29 -12.92
CA GLY A 74 -50.38 -76.53 -13.07
C GLY A 74 -51.91 -76.36 -12.93
N PRO A 75 -52.65 -77.45 -12.69
CA PRO A 75 -54.08 -77.37 -12.38
C PRO A 75 -54.32 -76.52 -11.13
N VAL A 76 -55.42 -75.76 -11.11
CA VAL A 76 -55.79 -74.83 -10.04
C VAL A 76 -57.03 -75.32 -9.32
N GLU A 77 -56.98 -75.40 -7.99
CA GLU A 77 -58.15 -75.73 -7.17
C GLU A 77 -59.01 -74.49 -6.92
N ALA A 78 -60.31 -74.55 -7.26
CA ALA A 78 -61.24 -73.43 -7.05
C ALA A 78 -61.34 -73.01 -5.57
N ALA A 79 -61.13 -73.96 -4.64
CA ALA A 79 -61.10 -73.71 -3.20
C ALA A 79 -60.04 -72.69 -2.75
N GLN A 80 -58.98 -72.52 -3.56
CA GLN A 80 -57.81 -71.69 -3.26
C GLN A 80 -57.81 -70.34 -4.00
N ALA A 81 -58.89 -70.03 -4.73
CA ALA A 81 -58.99 -68.89 -5.61
C ALA A 81 -60.03 -67.86 -5.13
N GLU A 82 -59.67 -66.57 -5.12
CA GLU A 82 -60.56 -65.44 -4.83
C GLU A 82 -60.61 -64.49 -6.03
N LEU A 83 -61.82 -64.14 -6.47
CA LEU A 83 -62.05 -63.25 -7.60
C LEU A 83 -62.42 -61.85 -7.11
N ALA A 84 -61.53 -60.89 -7.35
CA ALA A 84 -61.72 -59.47 -7.05
C ALA A 84 -62.09 -58.70 -8.33
N VAL A 85 -63.28 -58.10 -8.35
CA VAL A 85 -63.83 -57.36 -9.52
C VAL A 85 -64.11 -55.89 -9.24
N ALA A 86 -64.05 -55.47 -7.98
CA ALA A 86 -64.08 -54.08 -7.53
C ALA A 86 -63.36 -53.96 -6.17
N PRO A 87 -62.93 -52.76 -5.74
CA PRO A 87 -62.27 -52.57 -4.44
C PRO A 87 -63.08 -53.05 -3.21
N SER A 88 -64.39 -53.25 -3.37
CA SER A 88 -65.31 -53.76 -2.34
C SER A 88 -65.99 -55.08 -2.72
N ILE A 89 -65.53 -55.77 -3.77
CA ILE A 89 -66.11 -57.03 -4.25
C ILE A 89 -64.98 -58.02 -4.49
N VAL A 90 -64.76 -58.87 -3.49
CA VAL A 90 -63.91 -60.05 -3.53
C VAL A 90 -64.80 -61.23 -3.18
N VAL A 91 -64.85 -62.24 -4.05
CA VAL A 91 -65.70 -63.43 -3.89
C VAL A 91 -64.82 -64.68 -3.96
N PRO A 92 -64.83 -65.57 -2.95
CA PRO A 92 -64.14 -66.85 -3.06
C PRO A 92 -64.79 -67.70 -4.16
N LEU A 93 -63.97 -68.30 -5.03
CA LEU A 93 -64.42 -69.23 -6.06
C LEU A 93 -64.66 -70.65 -5.53
N ALA A 94 -64.31 -70.89 -4.27
CA ALA A 94 -64.73 -72.07 -3.53
C ALA A 94 -66.26 -72.16 -3.58
N ARG A 95 -66.79 -73.20 -4.24
CA ARG A 95 -68.20 -73.56 -4.11
C ARG A 95 -68.45 -73.75 -2.61
N ALA A 96 -69.38 -72.98 -2.06
CA ALA A 96 -69.84 -73.16 -0.69
C ALA A 96 -70.63 -74.47 -0.61
N GLU A 97 -69.93 -75.61 -0.60
CA GLU A 97 -70.49 -76.83 -0.05
C GLU A 97 -70.83 -76.55 1.40
N GLU A 98 -72.07 -76.79 1.79
CA GLU A 98 -72.60 -76.58 3.14
C GLU A 98 -72.06 -77.68 4.08
N GLY A 99 -70.73 -77.77 4.17
CA GLY A 99 -69.99 -78.69 5.01
C GLY A 99 -69.93 -78.18 6.44
N ALA A 100 -70.84 -78.70 7.26
CA ALA A 100 -70.90 -78.60 8.73
C ALA A 100 -69.66 -77.96 9.39
N GLY A 101 -69.74 -76.66 9.68
CA GLY A 101 -68.72 -75.97 10.47
C GLY A 101 -68.54 -76.66 11.83
N PRO A 102 -67.30 -76.73 12.37
CA PRO A 102 -67.05 -77.35 13.65
C PRO A 102 -67.93 -76.71 14.72
N ALA A 103 -68.55 -77.54 15.57
CA ALA A 103 -69.50 -77.09 16.58
C ALA A 103 -68.89 -75.96 17.41
N ALA A 104 -69.58 -74.81 17.46
CA ALA A 104 -69.08 -73.61 18.11
C ALA A 104 -68.60 -73.93 19.53
N PRO A 105 -67.36 -73.57 19.91
CA PRO A 105 -66.80 -73.97 21.20
C PRO A 105 -67.67 -73.44 22.34
N PRO A 106 -67.88 -74.22 23.42
CA PRO A 106 -68.78 -73.84 24.49
C PRO A 106 -68.36 -72.50 25.11
N LEU A 107 -69.33 -71.73 25.60
CA LEU A 107 -69.16 -70.34 26.03
C LEU A 107 -68.05 -70.14 27.09
N TYR A 108 -67.74 -71.17 27.87
CA TYR A 108 -66.61 -71.19 28.81
C TYR A 108 -65.23 -71.21 28.12
N ALA A 109 -65.08 -71.96 27.02
CA ALA A 109 -63.83 -72.00 26.25
C ALA A 109 -63.56 -70.64 25.57
N GLN A 110 -64.60 -70.00 25.02
CA GLN A 110 -64.51 -68.64 24.47
C GLN A 110 -64.10 -67.62 25.54
N LEU A 111 -64.63 -67.75 26.76
CA LEU A 111 -64.27 -66.88 27.89
C LEU A 111 -62.81 -67.06 28.32
N GLU A 112 -62.28 -68.29 28.34
CA GLU A 112 -60.85 -68.52 28.64
C GLU A 112 -59.92 -68.07 27.52
N GLU A 113 -60.34 -68.17 26.26
CA GLU A 113 -59.60 -67.67 25.11
C GLU A 113 -59.52 -66.13 25.11
N GLU A 114 -60.64 -65.44 25.37
CA GLU A 114 -60.64 -63.98 25.56
C GLU A 114 -59.85 -63.56 26.82
N ARG A 115 -59.89 -64.32 27.92
CA ARG A 115 -59.00 -64.08 29.08
C ARG A 115 -57.52 -64.23 28.73
N ALA A 116 -57.16 -65.22 27.91
CA ALA A 116 -55.80 -65.40 27.42
C ALA A 116 -55.37 -64.27 26.47
N ARG A 117 -56.30 -63.78 25.64
CA ARG A 117 -56.10 -62.62 24.76
C ARG A 117 -55.89 -61.34 25.56
N VAL A 118 -56.72 -61.07 26.56
CA VAL A 118 -56.57 -59.91 27.47
C VAL A 118 -55.21 -59.95 28.17
N ARG A 119 -54.82 -61.08 28.78
CA ARG A 119 -53.49 -61.22 29.41
C ARG A 119 -52.33 -60.95 28.43
N ARG A 120 -52.45 -61.36 27.17
CA ARG A 120 -51.45 -61.09 26.12
C ARG A 120 -51.37 -59.59 25.80
N LEU A 121 -52.52 -58.94 25.62
CA LEU A 121 -52.60 -57.51 25.32
C LEU A 121 -52.12 -56.66 26.52
N GLU A 122 -52.40 -57.07 27.75
CA GLU A 122 -51.90 -56.41 28.96
C GLU A 122 -50.36 -56.48 29.04
N ALA A 123 -49.77 -57.63 28.72
CA ALA A 123 -48.32 -57.80 28.64
C ALA A 123 -47.70 -56.95 27.51
N GLU A 124 -48.31 -56.93 26.33
CA GLU A 124 -47.87 -56.11 25.19
C GLU A 124 -47.97 -54.60 25.50
N VAL A 125 -49.06 -54.14 26.12
CA VAL A 125 -49.22 -52.75 26.57
C VAL A 125 -48.20 -52.39 27.65
N THR A 126 -47.78 -53.33 28.48
CA THR A 126 -46.75 -53.12 29.51
C THR A 126 -45.39 -52.94 28.84
N TRP A 127 -45.01 -53.87 27.95
CA TRP A 127 -43.79 -53.78 27.15
C TRP A 127 -43.71 -52.49 26.31
N LEU A 128 -44.82 -52.10 25.65
CA LEU A 128 -44.89 -50.84 24.89
C LEU A 128 -44.73 -49.59 25.77
N ARG A 129 -45.19 -49.62 27.03
CA ARG A 129 -45.01 -48.51 27.98
C ARG A 129 -43.54 -48.40 28.40
N GLU A 130 -42.89 -49.51 28.71
CA GLU A 130 -41.46 -49.58 29.03
C GLU A 130 -40.61 -49.07 27.86
N GLN A 131 -40.84 -49.58 26.64
CA GLN A 131 -40.16 -49.13 25.42
C GLN A 131 -40.34 -47.62 25.17
N ARG A 132 -41.56 -47.11 25.35
CA ARG A 132 -41.84 -45.68 25.24
C ARG A 132 -41.08 -44.88 26.31
N GLU A 133 -40.96 -45.38 27.52
CA GLU A 133 -40.23 -44.72 28.61
C GLU A 133 -38.73 -44.63 28.29
N THR A 134 -38.11 -45.75 27.84
CA THR A 134 -36.72 -45.78 27.34
C THR A 134 -36.52 -44.76 26.21
N LEU A 135 -37.32 -44.83 25.14
CA LEU A 135 -37.22 -43.88 24.03
C LEU A 135 -37.44 -42.41 24.46
N THR A 136 -38.24 -42.16 25.48
CA THR A 136 -38.43 -40.81 26.03
C THR A 136 -37.23 -40.35 26.86
N ALA A 137 -36.54 -41.26 27.55
CA ALA A 137 -35.27 -40.97 28.22
C ALA A 137 -34.16 -40.68 27.19
N ASP A 138 -34.00 -41.53 26.17
CA ASP A 138 -33.02 -41.35 25.09
C ASP A 138 -33.24 -40.02 24.36
N LEU A 139 -34.50 -39.66 24.05
CA LEU A 139 -34.85 -38.38 23.44
C LEU A 139 -34.67 -37.16 24.36
N ARG A 140 -34.50 -37.33 25.68
CA ARG A 140 -34.06 -36.25 26.58
C ARG A 140 -32.54 -36.15 26.54
N GLN A 141 -31.84 -37.27 26.74
CA GLN A 141 -30.38 -37.33 26.68
C GLN A 141 -29.84 -36.73 25.36
N LEU A 142 -30.36 -37.14 24.20
CA LEU A 142 -29.96 -36.59 22.89
C LEU A 142 -30.27 -35.09 22.72
N ARG A 143 -31.26 -34.54 23.45
CA ARG A 143 -31.52 -33.09 23.45
C ARG A 143 -30.52 -32.35 24.34
N ASP A 144 -30.20 -32.92 25.49
CA ASP A 144 -29.25 -32.34 26.44
C ASP A 144 -27.81 -32.38 25.87
N GLU A 145 -27.41 -33.49 25.25
CA GLU A 145 -26.17 -33.62 24.47
C GLU A 145 -26.11 -32.61 23.31
N ARG A 146 -27.20 -32.45 22.56
CA ARG A 146 -27.28 -31.44 21.49
C ARG A 146 -27.20 -30.02 22.02
N ALA A 147 -27.79 -29.73 23.19
CA ALA A 147 -27.73 -28.41 23.80
C ALA A 147 -26.31 -28.09 24.28
N ALA A 148 -25.62 -29.05 24.92
CA ALA A 148 -24.23 -28.92 25.30
C ALA A 148 -23.33 -28.67 24.08
N ALA A 149 -23.41 -29.52 23.05
CA ALA A 149 -22.63 -29.37 21.81
C ALA A 149 -22.92 -28.06 21.05
N ALA A 150 -24.14 -27.51 21.16
CA ALA A 150 -24.46 -26.20 20.61
C ALA A 150 -23.78 -25.06 21.39
N GLY A 151 -23.75 -25.13 22.72
CA GLY A 151 -23.04 -24.17 23.58
C GLY A 151 -21.53 -24.23 23.38
N ASP A 152 -20.95 -25.43 23.28
CA ASP A 152 -19.51 -25.61 22.98
C ASP A 152 -19.13 -24.98 21.62
N LEU A 153 -20.00 -25.15 20.61
CA LEU A 153 -19.80 -24.57 19.28
C LEU A 153 -19.96 -23.04 19.27
N GLU A 154 -20.82 -22.48 20.12
CA GLU A 154 -20.97 -21.03 20.30
C GLU A 154 -19.74 -20.44 20.99
N ALA A 155 -19.31 -21.02 22.12
CA ALA A 155 -18.09 -20.62 22.82
C ALA A 155 -16.83 -20.72 21.93
N ALA A 156 -16.72 -21.77 21.11
CA ALA A 156 -15.61 -21.92 20.16
C ALA A 156 -15.63 -20.87 19.03
N ARG A 157 -16.80 -20.36 18.64
CA ARG A 157 -16.92 -19.25 17.68
C ARG A 157 -16.52 -17.93 18.32
N GLU A 158 -17.03 -17.63 19.53
CA GLU A 158 -16.67 -16.42 20.27
C GLU A 158 -15.16 -16.34 20.53
N ALA A 159 -14.54 -17.45 20.93
CA ALA A 159 -13.10 -17.53 21.12
C ALA A 159 -12.32 -17.25 19.82
N ARG A 160 -12.75 -17.85 18.71
CA ARG A 160 -12.14 -17.65 17.38
C ARG A 160 -12.32 -16.22 16.87
N ASP A 161 -13.49 -15.62 17.08
CA ASP A 161 -13.76 -14.24 16.65
C ASP A 161 -12.96 -13.23 17.50
N GLY A 162 -12.77 -13.53 18.79
CA GLY A 162 -11.85 -12.80 19.67
C GLY A 162 -10.39 -12.86 19.21
N GLU A 163 -9.87 -14.05 18.89
CA GLU A 163 -8.53 -14.25 18.32
C GLU A 163 -8.37 -13.52 16.98
N ALA A 164 -9.38 -13.60 16.10
CA ALA A 164 -9.38 -12.89 14.83
C ALA A 164 -9.34 -11.36 15.00
N ASP A 165 -10.02 -10.82 16.01
CA ASP A 165 -9.97 -9.40 16.35
C ASP A 165 -8.65 -8.96 16.99
N GLU A 166 -8.00 -9.81 17.79
CA GLU A 166 -6.66 -9.57 18.31
C GLU A 166 -5.63 -9.52 17.17
N LEU A 167 -5.60 -10.52 16.29
CA LEU A 167 -4.74 -10.54 15.12
C LEU A 167 -5.00 -9.36 14.16
N ARG A 168 -6.24 -8.89 14.03
CA ARG A 168 -6.57 -7.66 13.27
C ARG A 168 -5.94 -6.42 13.89
N ARG A 169 -5.93 -6.29 15.22
CA ARG A 169 -5.31 -5.15 15.93
C ARG A 169 -3.78 -5.20 15.81
N GLU A 170 -3.17 -6.37 15.97
CA GLU A 170 -1.72 -6.56 15.79
C GLU A 170 -1.30 -6.21 14.35
N LEU A 171 -2.02 -6.71 13.33
CA LEU A 171 -1.78 -6.37 11.93
C LEU A 171 -2.04 -4.90 11.58
N ALA A 172 -2.80 -4.15 12.39
CA ALA A 172 -2.94 -2.71 12.24
C ALA A 172 -1.70 -2.01 12.83
N ALA A 173 -1.33 -2.34 14.07
CA ALA A 173 -0.16 -1.78 14.75
C ALA A 173 1.14 -1.98 13.94
N LEU A 174 1.37 -3.19 13.41
CA LEU A 174 2.55 -3.50 12.57
C LEU A 174 2.56 -2.73 11.25
N ARG A 175 1.39 -2.34 10.70
CA ARG A 175 1.32 -1.48 9.51
C ARG A 175 1.66 -0.04 9.84
N ASP A 176 1.20 0.48 10.97
CA ASP A 176 1.48 1.85 11.42
C ASP A 176 2.95 2.02 11.84
N GLU A 177 3.52 1.02 12.50
CA GLU A 177 4.96 0.94 12.79
C GLU A 177 5.77 0.93 11.49
N ARG A 178 5.45 0.02 10.55
CA ARG A 178 6.12 -0.04 9.25
C ARG A 178 6.02 1.28 8.48
N ALA A 179 4.85 1.91 8.46
CA ALA A 179 4.65 3.20 7.79
C ALA A 179 5.48 4.33 8.44
N THR A 180 5.78 4.22 9.74
CA THR A 180 6.67 5.14 10.45
C THR A 180 8.12 4.88 10.10
N LEU A 181 8.59 3.63 10.18
CA LEU A 181 9.93 3.23 9.75
C LEU A 181 10.22 3.56 8.28
N GLU A 182 9.22 3.50 7.40
CA GLU A 182 9.36 3.89 5.99
C GLU A 182 9.55 5.41 5.81
N ARG A 183 8.95 6.25 6.68
CA ARG A 183 9.19 7.71 6.72
C ARG A 183 10.56 8.02 7.31
N ASP A 184 10.89 7.46 8.47
CA ASP A 184 12.20 7.66 9.13
C ASP A 184 13.35 7.28 8.19
N ARG A 185 13.20 6.18 7.43
CA ARG A 185 14.19 5.76 6.41
C ARG A 185 14.27 6.73 5.23
N HIS A 186 13.18 7.39 4.85
CA HIS A 186 13.18 8.42 3.82
C HIS A 186 13.91 9.67 4.31
N ASP A 187 13.60 10.14 5.52
CA ASP A 187 14.20 11.33 6.12
C ASP A 187 15.71 11.12 6.34
N LEU A 188 16.13 9.97 6.88
CA LEU A 188 17.55 9.59 6.99
C LEU A 188 18.28 9.51 5.64
N ALA A 189 17.58 9.15 4.55
CA ALA A 189 18.17 9.17 3.22
C ALA A 189 18.39 10.60 2.71
N LEU A 190 17.43 11.51 2.97
CA LEU A 190 17.58 12.94 2.67
C LEU A 190 18.71 13.58 3.48
N GLU A 191 18.82 13.28 4.77
CA GLU A 191 19.91 13.74 5.64
C GLU A 191 21.28 13.25 5.14
N ARG A 192 21.38 11.96 4.77
CA ARG A 192 22.59 11.39 4.18
C ARG A 192 23.01 12.12 2.90
N ASP A 193 22.05 12.38 2.01
CA ASP A 193 22.33 13.01 0.72
C ASP A 193 22.72 14.48 0.88
N ALA A 194 22.10 15.20 1.83
CA ALA A 194 22.52 16.54 2.23
C ALA A 194 23.93 16.56 2.86
N ALA A 195 24.24 15.58 3.73
CA ALA A 195 25.57 15.45 4.32
C ALA A 195 26.66 15.14 3.27
N ALA A 196 26.34 14.30 2.27
CA ALA A 196 27.23 14.00 1.15
C ALA A 196 27.50 15.24 0.28
N ALA A 197 26.46 16.02 -0.04
CA ALA A 197 26.61 17.28 -0.79
C ALA A 197 27.45 18.32 -0.01
N ASN A 198 27.25 18.42 1.31
CA ASN A 198 28.07 19.29 2.17
C ASN A 198 29.54 18.86 2.21
N LEU A 199 29.81 17.55 2.27
CA LEU A 199 31.19 17.02 2.20
C LEU A 199 31.84 17.34 0.85
N GLU A 200 31.11 17.20 -0.26
CA GLU A 200 31.61 17.56 -1.59
C GLU A 200 31.91 19.06 -1.71
N ALA A 201 31.06 19.92 -1.12
CA ALA A 201 31.32 21.35 -1.02
C ALA A 201 32.61 21.68 -0.25
N VAL A 202 32.78 21.10 0.94
CA VAL A 202 33.99 21.28 1.77
C VAL A 202 35.26 20.76 1.07
N LEU A 203 35.18 19.64 0.34
CA LEU A 203 36.31 19.13 -0.44
C LEU A 203 36.68 20.08 -1.59
N ARG A 204 35.70 20.66 -2.27
CA ARG A 204 35.92 21.68 -3.30
C ARG A 204 36.55 22.95 -2.73
N GLU A 205 36.02 23.47 -1.62
CA GLU A 205 36.61 24.64 -0.94
C GLU A 205 38.05 24.38 -0.48
N ARG A 206 38.35 23.17 0.03
CA ARG A 206 39.71 22.75 0.37
C ARG A 206 40.63 22.74 -0.86
N ASP A 207 40.17 22.21 -1.98
CA ASP A 207 40.97 22.09 -3.20
C ASP A 207 41.19 23.46 -3.85
N GLU A 208 40.20 24.35 -3.83
CA GLU A 208 40.33 25.76 -4.22
C GLU A 208 41.30 26.52 -3.30
N ALA A 209 41.20 26.35 -1.98
CA ALA A 209 42.13 26.95 -1.02
C ALA A 209 43.56 26.39 -1.16
N GLY A 210 43.70 25.11 -1.51
CA GLY A 210 44.98 24.48 -1.82
C GLY A 210 45.61 24.99 -3.12
N ALA A 211 44.79 25.30 -4.14
CA ALA A 211 45.23 25.91 -5.39
C ALA A 211 45.54 27.42 -5.27
N ALA A 212 44.87 28.11 -4.35
CA ALA A 212 45.13 29.52 -4.03
C ALA A 212 46.28 29.74 -3.04
N ALA A 213 46.72 28.69 -2.34
CA ALA A 213 47.89 28.75 -1.48
C ALA A 213 49.16 28.98 -2.34
N PRO A 214 50.02 29.94 -1.98
CA PRO A 214 51.23 30.21 -2.75
C PRO A 214 52.12 28.95 -2.76
N SER A 215 52.58 28.60 -3.96
CA SER A 215 53.49 27.47 -4.16
C SER A 215 54.80 27.67 -3.38
N ALA A 216 55.52 26.56 -3.14
CA ALA A 216 56.83 26.62 -2.48
C ALA A 216 57.80 27.55 -3.23
N ASP A 217 57.76 27.54 -4.57
CA ASP A 217 58.58 28.39 -5.43
C ASP A 217 58.21 29.88 -5.33
N GLU A 218 56.91 30.21 -5.25
CA GLU A 218 56.45 31.59 -5.02
C GLU A 218 56.82 32.08 -3.61
N LEU A 219 56.69 31.24 -2.58
CA LEU A 219 57.13 31.57 -1.23
C LEU A 219 58.64 31.80 -1.15
N ASP A 220 59.44 30.98 -1.85
CA ASP A 220 60.89 31.19 -1.95
C ASP A 220 61.26 32.38 -2.83
N GLY A 221 60.47 32.70 -3.86
CA GLY A 221 60.54 33.96 -4.60
C GLY A 221 60.34 35.17 -3.69
N LEU A 222 59.22 35.23 -2.96
CA LEU A 222 58.91 36.29 -2.01
C LEU A 222 59.94 36.41 -0.88
N ARG A 223 60.55 35.29 -0.43
CA ARG A 223 61.67 35.31 0.51
C ARG A 223 62.91 35.96 -0.10
N ARG A 224 63.29 35.60 -1.33
CA ARG A 224 64.40 36.23 -2.05
C ARG A 224 64.16 37.73 -2.26
N GLU A 225 62.97 38.12 -2.74
CA GLU A 225 62.60 39.53 -2.92
C GLU A 225 62.67 40.32 -1.59
N ARG A 226 62.16 39.74 -0.49
CA ARG A 226 62.29 40.33 0.85
C ARG A 226 63.75 40.50 1.27
N ASP A 227 64.58 39.49 1.05
CA ASP A 227 65.98 39.50 1.48
C ASP A 227 66.83 40.43 0.60
N GLU A 228 66.52 40.55 -0.69
CA GLU A 228 67.06 41.56 -1.59
C GLU A 228 66.62 42.98 -1.21
N ALA A 229 65.33 43.20 -0.94
CA ALA A 229 64.81 44.49 -0.48
C ALA A 229 65.44 44.92 0.85
N ARG A 230 65.65 43.96 1.76
CA ARG A 230 66.38 44.18 3.02
C ARG A 230 67.85 44.53 2.77
N ALA A 231 68.56 43.77 1.93
CA ALA A 231 69.95 44.04 1.59
C ALA A 231 70.11 45.39 0.85
N ALA A 232 69.12 45.80 0.06
CA ALA A 232 69.07 47.11 -0.58
C ALA A 232 68.82 48.24 0.44
N ALA A 233 67.97 48.01 1.45
CA ALA A 233 67.76 48.95 2.55
C ALA A 233 68.98 49.07 3.47
N GLU A 234 69.72 47.98 3.71
CA GLU A 234 70.98 47.96 4.46
C GLU A 234 72.15 48.64 3.68
N LYS A 235 72.12 48.60 2.34
CA LYS A 235 73.06 49.32 1.45
C LYS A 235 72.64 50.76 1.13
N ALA A 236 71.41 51.16 1.45
CA ALA A 236 70.99 52.54 1.28
C ALA A 236 71.84 53.43 2.21
N PRO A 237 72.31 54.60 1.74
CA PRO A 237 73.15 55.45 2.56
C PRO A 237 72.41 55.78 3.85
N SER A 238 73.05 55.46 4.98
CA SER A 238 72.49 55.64 6.30
C SER A 238 72.07 57.10 6.50
N ALA A 239 71.11 57.34 7.40
CA ALA A 239 70.66 58.69 7.70
C ALA A 239 71.84 59.64 8.05
N GLY A 240 72.88 59.11 8.70
CA GLY A 240 74.11 59.83 9.00
C GLY A 240 74.98 60.15 7.78
N GLU A 241 75.11 59.26 6.80
CA GLU A 241 75.85 59.51 5.55
C GLU A 241 75.13 60.53 4.67
N LEU A 242 73.80 60.42 4.53
CA LEU A 242 72.99 61.44 3.85
C LEU A 242 73.10 62.80 4.54
N GLU A 243 73.20 62.85 5.86
CA GLU A 243 73.41 64.09 6.59
C GLU A 243 74.85 64.61 6.47
N ALA A 244 75.86 63.75 6.42
CA ALA A 244 77.24 64.13 6.14
C ALA A 244 77.39 64.77 4.75
N VAL A 245 76.84 64.13 3.70
CA VAL A 245 76.81 64.68 2.32
C VAL A 245 76.05 66.00 2.26
N ARG A 246 74.97 66.17 3.03
CA ARG A 246 74.27 67.47 3.16
C ARG A 246 75.16 68.54 3.81
N ARG A 247 75.85 68.23 4.91
CA ARG A 247 76.79 69.15 5.58
C ARG A 247 77.93 69.55 4.66
N GLU A 248 78.52 68.60 3.93
CA GLU A 248 79.61 68.83 2.97
C GLU A 248 79.15 69.73 1.81
N ARG A 249 78.00 69.43 1.20
CA ARG A 249 77.36 70.29 0.19
C ARG A 249 77.13 71.71 0.72
N ASP A 250 76.67 71.85 1.95
CA ASP A 250 76.38 73.15 2.55
C ASP A 250 77.67 73.94 2.89
N THR A 251 78.77 73.24 3.19
CA THR A 251 80.12 73.84 3.30
C THR A 251 80.65 74.30 1.94
N LEU A 252 80.68 73.41 0.93
CA LEU A 252 81.09 73.74 -0.44
C LEU A 252 80.30 74.91 -1.03
N ARG A 253 79.01 75.02 -0.66
CA ARG A 253 78.17 76.15 -1.04
C ARG A 253 78.63 77.47 -0.41
N ARG A 254 79.01 77.48 0.87
CA ARG A 254 79.56 78.68 1.54
C ARG A 254 80.90 79.07 0.95
N GLU A 255 81.75 78.10 0.63
CA GLU A 255 83.04 78.35 -0.05
C GLU A 255 82.82 78.96 -1.43
N LEU A 256 81.88 78.43 -2.23
CA LEU A 256 81.49 79.00 -3.52
C LEU A 256 80.93 80.42 -3.39
N GLU A 257 80.15 80.70 -2.34
CA GLU A 257 79.62 82.03 -2.04
C GLU A 257 80.73 82.99 -1.59
N ALA A 258 81.73 82.52 -0.82
CA ALA A 258 82.92 83.27 -0.43
C ALA A 258 83.82 83.62 -1.64
N VAL A 259 84.18 82.64 -2.48
CA VAL A 259 84.97 82.84 -3.71
C VAL A 259 84.27 83.79 -4.69
N ARG A 260 82.93 83.78 -4.73
CA ARG A 260 82.16 84.79 -5.48
C ARG A 260 82.29 86.18 -4.85
N GLY A 261 82.21 86.29 -3.53
CA GLY A 261 82.44 87.54 -2.81
C GLY A 261 83.85 88.11 -3.01
N GLU A 262 84.88 87.25 -2.98
CA GLU A 262 86.27 87.61 -3.29
C GLU A 262 86.43 88.08 -4.73
N ARG A 263 85.90 87.34 -5.72
CA ARG A 263 85.86 87.77 -7.12
C ARG A 263 85.17 89.12 -7.26
N ASP A 264 84.05 89.34 -6.57
CA ASP A 264 83.29 90.58 -6.62
C ASP A 264 83.96 91.73 -5.83
N ALA A 265 84.91 91.44 -4.94
CA ALA A 265 85.83 92.41 -4.35
C ALA A 265 86.97 92.75 -5.31
N VAL A 266 87.65 91.76 -5.90
CA VAL A 266 88.70 91.97 -6.91
C VAL A 266 88.16 92.70 -8.15
N LEU A 267 86.92 92.44 -8.56
CA LEU A 267 86.27 93.19 -9.63
C LEU A 267 85.97 94.64 -9.25
N ARG A 268 85.72 94.94 -7.96
CA ARG A 268 85.60 96.32 -7.47
C ARG A 268 86.95 96.99 -7.41
N GLU A 269 87.97 96.37 -6.82
CA GLU A 269 89.35 96.88 -6.82
C GLU A 269 89.86 97.15 -8.25
N LEU A 270 89.58 96.26 -9.21
CA LEU A 270 89.89 96.48 -10.63
C LEU A 270 89.12 97.66 -11.22
N HIS A 271 87.87 97.88 -10.80
CA HIS A 271 87.05 99.00 -11.26
C HIS A 271 87.52 100.32 -10.64
N ASP A 272 87.88 100.32 -9.36
CA ASP A 272 88.39 101.47 -8.62
C ASP A 272 89.81 101.83 -9.08
N ALA A 273 90.72 100.87 -9.27
CA ALA A 273 92.05 101.13 -9.87
C ALA A 273 91.94 101.59 -11.34
N ARG A 274 90.93 101.11 -12.08
CA ARG A 274 90.62 101.63 -13.42
C ARG A 274 90.05 103.04 -13.37
N ARG A 275 89.28 103.37 -12.35
CA ARG A 275 88.76 104.71 -12.08
C ARG A 275 89.88 105.65 -11.68
N GLU A 276 90.76 105.28 -10.75
CA GLU A 276 91.97 106.04 -10.40
C GLU A 276 92.86 106.28 -11.62
N ARG A 277 93.01 105.30 -12.52
CA ARG A 277 93.69 105.48 -13.81
C ARG A 277 92.97 106.49 -14.70
N ASP A 278 91.66 106.46 -14.75
CA ASP A 278 90.86 107.37 -15.59
C ASP A 278 90.82 108.80 -14.97
N ASP A 279 90.77 108.92 -13.65
CA ASP A 279 90.87 110.17 -12.88
C ASP A 279 92.30 110.77 -13.00
N ALA A 280 93.34 109.94 -12.99
CA ALA A 280 94.73 110.34 -13.25
C ALA A 280 94.98 110.73 -14.73
N LEU A 281 94.01 110.51 -15.61
CA LEU A 281 93.99 111.02 -16.98
C LEU A 281 93.12 112.29 -17.12
N GLU A 282 92.41 112.73 -16.07
CA GLU A 282 91.51 113.89 -16.08
C GLU A 282 92.04 115.15 -15.32
N GLU A 283 93.27 115.15 -14.81
CA GLU A 283 94.00 116.40 -14.51
C GLU A 283 94.59 117.04 -15.79
N PRO A 284 94.50 118.37 -15.96
CA PRO A 284 93.35 118.84 -16.73
C PRO A 284 93.67 119.49 -18.09
N SER A 285 92.89 119.14 -19.11
CA SER A 285 92.59 120.05 -20.23
C SER A 285 91.09 119.99 -20.54
N GLY A 286 90.34 120.98 -20.05
CA GLY A 286 88.88 120.96 -20.16
C GLY A 286 88.37 121.33 -21.55
N ILE A 287 87.26 120.70 -21.97
CA ILE A 287 86.09 121.30 -22.63
C ILE A 287 85.01 120.19 -22.77
N GLN A 288 83.82 120.45 -22.20
CA GLN A 288 82.56 119.73 -22.43
C GLN A 288 81.69 120.52 -23.44
N PRO A 289 80.54 120.00 -23.92
CA PRO A 289 80.00 118.63 -23.92
C PRO A 289 79.95 118.08 -25.38
N ALA A 290 79.14 117.12 -25.86
CA ALA A 290 77.96 116.42 -25.33
C ALA A 290 77.74 115.03 -26.00
N ARG A 291 76.69 114.33 -25.53
CA ARG A 291 75.95 113.25 -26.24
C ARG A 291 74.53 113.79 -26.53
N ILE A 292 73.66 113.17 -27.34
CA ILE A 292 72.87 111.95 -27.04
C ILE A 292 72.10 111.55 -28.31
N THR A 293 72.07 110.26 -28.67
CA THR A 293 70.93 109.59 -29.35
C THR A 293 70.98 108.06 -29.15
N ASP A 294 69.82 107.50 -28.81
CA ASP A 294 69.20 106.24 -29.27
C ASP A 294 69.86 104.85 -29.16
N ALA A 295 69.26 104.01 -28.28
CA ALA A 295 68.65 102.69 -28.57
C ALA A 295 69.51 101.53 -29.19
N PRO A 296 68.97 100.30 -29.42
CA PRO A 296 67.76 99.62 -28.92
C PRO A 296 68.02 98.23 -28.25
N ALA A 297 66.94 97.52 -27.96
CA ALA A 297 66.84 96.11 -27.49
C ALA A 297 67.45 95.06 -28.48
N PRO A 298 67.58 93.73 -28.14
CA PRO A 298 66.38 92.87 -28.05
C PRO A 298 66.42 91.60 -27.13
N ALA A 299 65.20 91.19 -26.76
CA ALA A 299 64.64 89.82 -26.66
C ALA A 299 65.44 88.63 -26.03
N ARG A 300 64.79 87.95 -25.07
CA ARG A 300 64.86 86.47 -24.92
C ARG A 300 63.49 85.83 -24.66
N ARG A 301 63.37 84.56 -25.06
CA ARG A 301 62.12 83.79 -25.22
C ARG A 301 61.69 83.02 -23.96
N ARG A 302 60.40 82.66 -23.91
CA ARG A 302 59.82 81.64 -23.02
C ARG A 302 60.34 80.22 -23.36
N PRO A 303 60.07 79.24 -22.49
CA PRO A 303 59.16 78.17 -22.91
C PRO A 303 57.98 77.94 -21.95
N ARG A 304 57.02 77.12 -22.42
CA ARG A 304 55.72 76.82 -21.79
C ARG A 304 55.51 75.29 -21.87
N LEU A 305 55.28 74.62 -20.74
CA LEU A 305 54.76 73.25 -20.60
C LEU A 305 53.96 73.27 -19.28
N VAL A 306 52.68 72.90 -19.12
CA VAL A 306 51.76 71.95 -19.78
C VAL A 306 51.99 70.48 -19.40
N SER A 307 51.26 70.05 -18.36
CA SER A 307 50.81 68.66 -18.07
C SER A 307 49.92 68.74 -16.81
N ASP A 308 48.60 68.71 -16.93
CA ASP A 308 47.74 67.51 -16.92
C ASP A 308 47.55 66.93 -15.50
N GLU A 309 46.81 67.66 -14.67
CA GLU A 309 46.51 67.26 -13.28
C GLU A 309 45.25 66.39 -13.25
N ARG A 310 45.45 65.09 -13.52
CA ARG A 310 44.37 64.09 -13.51
C ARG A 310 43.79 63.92 -12.12
N THR A 311 42.47 63.99 -12.04
CA THR A 311 41.68 63.63 -10.87
C THR A 311 42.01 62.21 -10.40
N ARG A 312 42.58 62.10 -9.20
CA ARG A 312 42.64 60.82 -8.48
C ARG A 312 41.24 60.54 -7.89
N PRO A 313 40.60 59.38 -8.16
CA PRO A 313 39.46 58.96 -7.37
C PRO A 313 39.93 58.74 -5.91
N GLY A 314 39.20 59.32 -4.96
CA GLY A 314 39.53 59.23 -3.54
C GLY A 314 39.42 57.78 -3.03
N ARG A 315 40.37 57.37 -2.18
CA ARG A 315 40.36 56.04 -1.52
C ARG A 315 39.19 55.83 -0.54
N GLU A 316 38.37 56.85 -0.31
CA GLU A 316 37.37 56.91 0.75
C GLU A 316 36.01 56.28 0.32
N ASP A 317 35.70 56.24 -0.98
CA ASP A 317 34.44 55.70 -1.50
C ASP A 317 34.29 54.17 -1.36
N TRP A 318 35.40 53.42 -1.23
CA TRP A 318 35.36 51.96 -1.13
C TRP A 318 34.76 51.50 0.21
N LEU A 319 35.11 52.15 1.32
CA LEU A 319 34.61 51.80 2.65
C LEU A 319 33.10 52.02 2.78
N ALA A 320 32.59 53.13 2.23
CA ALA A 320 31.15 53.40 2.21
C ALA A 320 30.37 52.33 1.43
N ARG A 321 30.90 51.88 0.29
CA ARG A 321 30.29 50.81 -0.52
C ARG A 321 30.36 49.44 0.15
N ALA A 322 31.48 49.10 0.79
CA ALA A 322 31.62 47.86 1.56
C ALA A 322 30.63 47.80 2.73
N MET A 323 30.48 48.90 3.48
CA MET A 323 29.51 49.01 4.59
C MET A 323 28.07 48.88 4.11
N ALA A 324 27.71 49.50 2.98
CA ALA A 324 26.36 49.39 2.42
C ALA A 324 26.01 47.96 1.97
N ILE A 325 26.96 47.23 1.37
CA ILE A 325 26.78 45.82 0.98
C ILE A 325 26.64 44.93 2.22
N GLY A 326 27.46 45.13 3.25
CA GLY A 326 27.36 44.40 4.52
C GLY A 326 26.02 44.58 5.22
N ALA A 327 25.48 45.82 5.25
CA ALA A 327 24.17 46.10 5.81
C ALA A 327 23.02 45.39 5.04
N LEU A 328 23.09 45.35 3.71
CA LEU A 328 22.10 44.64 2.87
C LEU A 328 22.15 43.12 3.09
N LEU A 329 23.34 42.52 3.21
CA LEU A 329 23.49 41.08 3.49
C LEU A 329 22.96 40.71 4.88
N SER A 330 23.25 41.51 5.91
CA SER A 330 22.68 41.31 7.26
C SER A 330 21.16 41.43 7.28
N LEU A 331 20.58 42.38 6.54
CA LEU A 331 19.12 42.52 6.41
C LEU A 331 18.50 41.29 5.72
N LEU A 332 19.13 40.79 4.66
CA LEU A 332 18.68 39.60 3.92
C LEU A 332 18.71 38.35 4.81
N LEU A 333 19.78 38.14 5.58
CA LEU A 333 19.89 37.03 6.53
C LEU A 333 18.84 37.10 7.64
N LEU A 334 18.54 38.29 8.16
CA LEU A 334 17.44 38.51 9.11
C LEU A 334 16.08 38.17 8.51
N LEU A 335 15.83 38.56 7.25
CA LEU A 335 14.59 38.24 6.54
C LEU A 335 14.43 36.72 6.35
N VAL A 336 15.48 36.02 5.92
CA VAL A 336 15.49 34.56 5.75
C VAL A 336 15.33 33.84 7.09
N GLY A 337 15.91 34.36 8.17
CA GLY A 337 15.70 33.85 9.53
C GLY A 337 14.26 33.98 9.99
N LEU A 338 13.63 35.14 9.78
CA LEU A 338 12.20 35.37 10.05
C LEU A 338 11.29 34.45 9.22
N LEU A 339 11.57 34.28 7.93
CA LEU A 339 10.85 33.38 7.03
C LEU A 339 10.99 31.88 7.36
N ARG A 340 11.91 31.50 8.26
CA ARG A 340 12.03 30.15 8.81
C ARG A 340 11.39 29.98 10.20
N LEU A 341 10.90 31.06 10.79
CA LEU A 341 10.32 31.07 12.15
C LEU A 341 8.78 31.16 12.15
N PHE A 342 8.17 31.31 10.97
CA PHE A 342 6.73 31.43 10.72
C PHE A 342 6.29 30.41 9.68
#